data_AF-A0A0U3BCU9-F1
#
_entry.id   AF-A0A0U3BCU9-F1
#
_cell.length_a   1.000
_cell.length_b   1.000
_cell.length_c   1.000
_cell.angle_alpha   90.00
_cell.angle_beta   90.00
_cell.angle_gamma   90.00
#
_symmetry.space_group_name_H-M   'P 1'
#
loop_
_entity.id
_entity.type
_entity.pdbx_description
1 polymer ?
#
loop_
_entity_poly.entity_id
_entity_poly.type
_entity_poly.pdbx_seq_one_letter_code
_entity_poly.pdbx_strand_id
1 'polypeptide(L)'
;MKSIVAGREPVTATEFVELALGIDLELFTGSPTESVMDRAARLDVAREVLAELRESDPETAAYAESLLRGLMLKQPRTSCRRNRRAPVRRPVHERTAVAA
;
A
#
# COMPACT_ATOMS: atom_id res chain seq x y z
N MET A 1 -13.65 -33.41 -18.93
CA MET A 1 -12.97 -33.37 -17.62
C MET A 1 -13.39 -32.08 -16.92
N LYS A 2 -13.61 -32.12 -15.60
CA LYS A 2 -13.92 -30.93 -14.78
C LYS A 2 -12.68 -30.54 -13.97
N SER A 3 -12.38 -29.25 -13.86
CA SER A 3 -11.31 -28.73 -13.00
C SER A 3 -11.84 -28.54 -11.59
N ILE A 4 -11.26 -29.24 -10.62
CA ILE A 4 -11.62 -29.12 -9.21
C ILE A 4 -10.38 -28.73 -8.42
N VAL A 5 -10.46 -27.65 -7.65
CA VAL A 5 -9.39 -27.11 -6.81
C VAL A 5 -9.93 -26.94 -5.40
N ALA A 6 -9.25 -27.51 -4.39
CA ALA A 6 -9.70 -27.50 -3.00
C ALA A 6 -11.18 -27.94 -2.82
N GLY A 7 -11.65 -28.89 -3.65
CA GLY A 7 -13.04 -29.40 -3.60
C GLY A 7 -14.09 -28.48 -4.23
N ARG A 8 -13.70 -27.40 -4.90
CA ARG A 8 -14.59 -26.46 -5.60
C ARG A 8 -14.29 -26.42 -7.10
N GLU A 9 -15.32 -26.16 -7.90
CA GLU A 9 -15.20 -25.95 -9.35
C GLU A 9 -15.14 -24.44 -9.61
N PRO A 10 -13.99 -23.88 -10.01
CA PRO A 10 -13.88 -22.45 -10.27
C PRO A 10 -14.64 -22.07 -11.54
N VAL A 11 -15.36 -20.95 -11.46
CA VAL A 11 -16.14 -20.38 -12.57
C VAL A 11 -15.27 -19.43 -13.40
N THR A 12 -14.19 -18.90 -12.82
CA THR A 12 -13.27 -17.97 -13.48
C THR A 12 -11.80 -18.37 -13.31
N ALA A 13 -10.93 -17.82 -14.15
CA ALA A 13 -9.48 -18.02 -14.03
C ALA A 13 -8.92 -17.42 -12.72
N THR A 14 -9.45 -16.29 -12.26
CA THR A 14 -9.05 -15.68 -10.99
C THR A 14 -9.42 -16.59 -9.82
N GLU A 15 -10.67 -17.08 -9.79
CA GLU A 15 -11.13 -18.01 -8.76
C GLU A 15 -10.32 -19.31 -8.77
N PHE A 16 -9.93 -19.81 -9.94
CA PHE A 16 -9.04 -20.98 -10.02
C PHE A 16 -7.72 -20.72 -9.29
N VAL A 17 -7.10 -19.56 -9.51
CA VAL A 17 -5.84 -19.18 -8.89
C VAL A 17 -6.00 -18.97 -7.39
N GLU A 18 -7.06 -18.29 -6.95
CA GLU A 18 -7.34 -18.05 -5.53
C GLU A 18 -7.57 -19.36 -4.77
N LEU A 19 -8.33 -20.29 -5.35
CA LEU A 19 -8.52 -21.62 -4.77
C LEU A 19 -7.23 -22.43 -4.73
N ALA A 20 -6.35 -22.28 -5.73
CA ALA A 20 -5.08 -23.00 -5.79
C ALA A 20 -4.06 -22.45 -4.79
N LEU A 21 -4.06 -21.13 -4.57
CA LEU A 21 -3.15 -20.44 -3.66
C LEU A 21 -3.71 -20.34 -2.23
N GLY A 22 -5.00 -20.57 -2.04
CA GLY A 22 -5.67 -20.44 -0.74
C GLY A 22 -5.81 -18.99 -0.25
N ILE A 23 -5.65 -17.99 -1.13
CA ILE A 23 -5.75 -16.57 -0.78
C ILE A 23 -6.52 -15.77 -1.82
N ASP A 24 -7.25 -14.75 -1.35
CA ASP A 24 -7.87 -13.73 -2.18
C ASP A 24 -6.78 -12.78 -2.69
N LEU A 25 -6.58 -12.73 -4.00
CA LEU A 25 -5.53 -11.91 -4.61
C LEU A 25 -5.88 -10.42 -4.54
N GLU A 26 -7.13 -10.06 -4.81
CA GLU A 26 -7.57 -8.67 -4.83
C GLU A 26 -7.55 -8.04 -3.44
N LEU A 27 -7.72 -8.82 -2.37
CA LEU A 27 -7.51 -8.35 -1.01
C LEU A 27 -6.10 -7.76 -0.82
N PHE A 28 -5.06 -8.41 -1.35
CA PHE A 28 -3.67 -7.97 -1.20
C PHE A 28 -3.20 -7.04 -2.32
N THR A 29 -3.71 -7.15 -3.54
CA THR A 29 -3.29 -6.29 -4.69
C THR A 29 -4.16 -5.05 -4.88
N GLY A 30 -5.39 -5.07 -4.37
CA GLY A 30 -6.39 -4.04 -4.63
C GLY A 30 -6.93 -4.05 -6.06
N SER A 31 -8.06 -3.37 -6.23
CA SER A 31 -8.71 -3.21 -7.52
C SER A 31 -8.22 -1.94 -8.25
N PRO A 32 -8.13 -1.93 -9.60
CA PRO A 32 -7.72 -0.75 -10.36
C PRO A 32 -8.61 0.48 -10.16
N THR A 33 -9.88 0.28 -9.79
CA THR A 33 -10.88 1.35 -9.61
C THR A 33 -11.14 1.69 -8.14
N GLU A 34 -10.28 1.21 -7.24
CA GLU A 34 -10.45 1.37 -5.80
C GLU A 34 -10.31 2.84 -5.33
N SER A 35 -11.21 3.29 -4.46
CA SER A 35 -11.12 4.61 -3.84
C SER A 35 -10.08 4.64 -2.72
N VAL A 36 -9.64 5.83 -2.31
CA VAL A 36 -8.68 5.97 -1.19
C VAL A 36 -9.22 5.40 0.12
N MET A 37 -10.52 5.54 0.35
CA MET A 37 -11.20 5.05 1.55
C MET A 37 -11.31 3.52 1.53
N ASP A 38 -11.77 2.95 0.41
CA ASP A 38 -11.88 1.50 0.24
C ASP A 38 -10.51 0.84 0.36
N ARG A 39 -9.48 1.49 -0.20
CA ARG A 39 -8.09 1.07 -0.05
C ARG A 39 -7.61 1.04 1.38
N ALA A 40 -8.00 2.02 2.20
CA ALA A 40 -7.62 2.03 3.60
C ALA A 40 -8.28 0.86 4.35
N ALA A 41 -9.58 0.64 4.12
CA ALA A 41 -10.33 -0.47 4.70
C ALA A 41 -9.76 -1.83 4.27
N ARG A 42 -9.52 -2.03 2.97
CA ARG A 42 -8.92 -3.25 2.44
C ARG A 42 -7.53 -3.52 3.04
N LEU A 43 -6.67 -2.50 3.14
CA LEU A 43 -5.35 -2.66 3.75
C LEU A 43 -5.42 -2.96 5.24
N ASP A 44 -6.48 -2.55 5.93
CA ASP A 44 -6.73 -2.93 7.32
C ASP A 44 -7.02 -4.43 7.42
N VAL A 45 -8.03 -4.90 6.67
CA VAL A 45 -8.38 -6.33 6.59
C VAL A 45 -7.21 -7.18 6.11
N ALA A 46 -6.48 -6.73 5.09
CA ALA A 46 -5.32 -7.47 4.58
C ALA A 46 -4.21 -7.64 5.62
N ARG A 47 -4.06 -6.70 6.57
CA ARG A 47 -3.08 -6.85 7.67
C ARG A 47 -3.56 -7.85 8.72
N GLU A 48 -4.85 -7.85 9.02
CA GLU A 48 -5.46 -8.81 9.94
C GLU A 48 -5.33 -10.24 9.39
N VAL A 49 -5.76 -10.47 8.14
CA VAL A 49 -5.63 -11.78 7.48
C VAL A 49 -4.17 -12.21 7.37
N LEU A 50 -3.24 -11.29 7.09
CA LEU A 50 -1.81 -11.63 7.07
C LEU A 50 -1.30 -12.09 8.45
N ALA A 51 -1.82 -11.53 9.55
CA ALA A 51 -1.45 -11.96 10.89
C ALA A 51 -1.94 -13.40 11.16
N GLU A 52 -3.19 -13.71 10.79
CA GLU A 52 -3.74 -15.06 10.89
C GLU A 52 -2.98 -16.08 10.01
N LEU A 53 -2.65 -15.69 8.77
CA LEU A 53 -1.86 -16.54 7.88
C LEU A 53 -0.47 -16.83 8.44
N ARG A 54 0.18 -15.88 9.11
CA ARG A 54 1.50 -16.12 9.74
C ARG A 54 1.45 -17.22 10.81
N GLU A 55 0.31 -17.41 11.45
CA GLU A 55 0.12 -18.45 12.47
C GLU A 55 -0.28 -19.80 11.85
N SER A 56 -1.14 -19.78 10.83
CA SER A 56 -1.73 -20.99 10.23
C SER A 56 -0.95 -21.55 9.03
N ASP A 57 -0.45 -20.68 8.15
CA ASP A 57 0.28 -21.03 6.93
C ASP A 57 1.37 -19.98 6.60
N PRO A 58 2.57 -20.12 7.19
CA PRO A 58 3.66 -19.16 7.02
C PRO A 58 4.15 -19.01 5.58
N GLU A 59 4.03 -20.03 4.73
CA GLU A 59 4.47 -19.98 3.34
C GLU A 59 3.52 -19.10 2.52
N THR A 60 2.21 -19.33 2.68
CA THR A 60 1.17 -18.50 2.08
C THR A 60 1.24 -17.06 2.59
N ALA A 61 1.52 -16.87 3.89
CA ALA A 61 1.74 -15.54 4.47
C ALA A 61 2.90 -14.79 3.81
N ALA A 62 4.03 -15.47 3.55
CA ALA A 62 5.18 -14.87 2.89
C ALA A 62 4.85 -14.42 1.46
N TYR A 63 4.05 -15.23 0.74
CA TYR A 63 3.58 -14.86 -0.59
C TYR A 63 2.62 -13.66 -0.56
N ALA A 64 1.63 -13.66 0.33
CA ALA A 64 0.71 -12.52 0.52
C ALA A 64 1.45 -11.22 0.91
N GLU A 65 2.47 -11.32 1.76
CA GLU A 65 3.33 -10.18 2.11
C GLU A 65 4.08 -9.64 0.88
N SER A 66 4.53 -10.51 -0.02
CA SER A 66 5.19 -10.09 -1.27
C SER A 66 4.27 -9.26 -2.17
N LEU A 67 2.98 -9.61 -2.22
CA LEU A 67 1.96 -8.86 -2.98
C LEU A 67 1.78 -7.45 -2.40
N LEU A 68 1.64 -7.33 -1.07
CA LEU A 68 1.53 -6.03 -0.39
C LEU A 68 2.76 -5.14 -0.62
N ARG A 69 3.96 -5.73 -0.60
CA ARG A 69 5.22 -5.00 -0.87
C ARG A 69 5.27 -4.47 -2.30
N GLY A 70 4.84 -5.27 -3.28
CA GLY A 70 4.75 -4.86 -4.68
C GLY A 70 3.90 -3.60 -4.89
N LEU A 71 2.81 -3.45 -4.13
CA LEU A 71 1.96 -2.25 -4.19
C LEU A 71 2.62 -0.99 -3.62
N MET A 72 3.51 -1.13 -2.63
CA MET A 72 4.20 0.02 -2.05
C MET A 72 5.22 0.63 -3.02
N LEU A 73 5.80 -0.19 -3.90
CA LEU A 73 6.76 0.25 -4.91
C LEU A 73 6.08 0.97 -6.09
N LYS A 74 4.83 0.62 -6.41
CA LYS A 74 4.06 1.26 -7.49
C LYS A 74 3.43 2.60 -7.11
N GLN A 75 3.40 2.95 -5.82
CA GLN A 75 2.85 4.23 -5.41
C GLN A 75 3.80 5.36 -5.83
N PRO A 76 3.35 6.32 -6.67
CA PRO A 76 4.10 7.54 -6.85
C PRO A 76 4.18 8.16 -5.47
N ARG A 77 5.39 8.21 -4.91
CA ARG A 77 5.64 8.96 -3.67
C ARG A 77 5.04 10.33 -3.94
N THR A 78 3.99 10.69 -3.20
CA THR A 78 3.47 12.05 -3.24
C THR A 78 4.67 12.91 -2.87
N SER A 79 5.27 13.52 -3.89
CA SER A 79 6.42 14.38 -3.72
C SER A 79 5.84 15.57 -2.99
N CYS A 80 5.91 15.55 -1.66
CA CYS A 80 5.79 16.75 -0.88
C CYS A 80 6.85 17.68 -1.45
N ARG A 81 6.38 18.59 -2.31
CA ARG A 81 7.10 19.71 -2.86
C ARG A 81 7.52 20.50 -1.62
N ARG A 82 8.69 20.16 -1.08
CA ARG A 82 9.37 20.90 -0.01
C ARG A 82 9.59 22.27 -0.61
N ASN A 83 8.61 23.15 -0.46
CA ASN A 83 8.79 24.58 -0.63
C ASN A 83 9.89 24.94 0.36
N ARG A 84 11.11 25.03 -0.16
CA ARG A 84 12.24 25.67 0.50
C ARG A 84 11.73 27.07 0.83
N ARG A 85 11.29 27.28 2.08
CA ARG A 85 11.07 28.61 2.62
C ARG A 85 12.40 29.33 2.47
N ALA A 86 12.47 30.23 1.49
CA ALA A 86 13.63 31.08 1.30
C ALA A 86 13.86 31.85 2.62
N PRO A 87 15.10 31.91 3.13
CA PRO A 87 15.37 32.70 4.32
C PRO A 87 15.15 34.17 3.98
N VAL A 88 14.12 34.78 4.56
CA VAL A 88 13.90 36.23 4.51
C VAL A 88 15.07 36.86 5.25
N ARG A 89 15.99 37.49 4.50
CA ARG A 89 17.06 38.32 5.06
C ARG A 89 16.42 39.51 5.77
N ARG A 90 16.64 39.63 7.09
CA ARG A 90 16.30 40.83 7.86
C ARG A 90 17.22 41.98 7.43
N PRO A 91 16.70 43.18 7.12
CA PRO A 91 17.55 44.35 6.97
C PRO A 91 18.03 44.83 8.34
N VAL A 92 19.34 45.03 8.47
CA VAL A 92 19.97 45.67 9.63
C VAL A 92 19.80 47.18 9.44
N HIS A 93 19.06 47.83 10.33
CA HIS A 93 19.05 49.29 10.39
C HIS A 93 20.39 49.79 10.93
N GLU A 94 21.20 50.39 10.06
CA GLU A 94 22.30 51.25 10.45
C GLU A 94 21.76 52.42 11.28
N ARG A 95 22.20 52.50 12.53
CA ARG A 95 22.04 53.69 13.37
C ARG A 95 23.16 54.66 13.03
N THR A 96 22.84 55.69 12.27
CA THR A 96 23.70 56.86 12.09
C THR A 96 23.80 57.60 13.42
N ALA A 97 25.01 57.66 13.99
CA ALA A 97 25.32 58.57 15.08
C ALA A 97 25.47 59.98 14.49
N VAL A 98 24.59 60.90 14.90
CA VAL A 98 24.74 62.34 14.64
C VAL A 98 25.44 62.95 15.84
N ALA A 99 26.61 63.51 15.60
CA ALA A 99 27.33 64.37 16.53
C ALA A 99 26.83 65.81 16.40
N ALA A 100 26.53 66.45 17.53
CA ALA A 100 26.59 67.88 17.77
C ALA A 100 26.61 68.13 19.28
#